data_AF-A0A7C4BL85-F1
#
_entry.id   AF-A0A7C4BL85-F1
#
_cell.length_a   1.000
_cell.length_b   1.000
_cell.length_c   1.000
_cell.angle_alpha   90.00
_cell.angle_beta   90.00
_cell.angle_gamma   90.00
#
_symmetry.space_group_name_H-M   'P 1'
#
loop_
_entity.id
_entity.type
_entity.pdbx_description
1 polymer ?
#
loop_
_entity_poly.entity_id
_entity_poly.type
_entity_poly.pdbx_seq_one_letter_code
_entity_poly.pdbx_strand_id
1 'polypeptide(L)'
;MIKIILFLLIVLMYLPSLSFAELTKKDIEEIRTIVKEEIANVDKRIDLLEKSIDQRFQQIDKRFEQIDKRLEFIQNLIIGMLAVFGGLCGVFVGLLLWDRKTFKDKAKEEAMKELEVKWKIPQWIEAFKELAEKDERLKEILKKCHLI
;
A
#
# COMPACT_ATOMS: atom_id res chain seq x y z
N MET A 1 75.35 -62.15 -27.43
CA MET A 1 74.12 -62.92 -27.10
C MET A 1 73.89 -63.04 -25.60
N ILE A 2 74.85 -63.52 -24.79
CA ILE A 2 74.68 -63.76 -23.34
C ILE A 2 74.26 -62.51 -22.54
N LYS A 3 74.84 -61.33 -22.82
CA LYS A 3 74.46 -60.07 -22.13
C LYS A 3 73.02 -59.62 -22.41
N ILE A 4 72.50 -59.86 -23.62
CA ILE A 4 71.12 -59.53 -24.00
C ILE A 4 70.16 -60.46 -23.26
N ILE A 5 70.48 -61.75 -23.18
CA ILE A 5 69.69 -62.74 -22.44
C ILE A 5 69.66 -62.39 -20.95
N LEU A 6 70.78 -61.98 -20.36
CA LEU A 6 70.87 -61.56 -18.96
C LEU A 6 70.04 -60.29 -18.70
N PHE A 7 70.09 -59.31 -19.59
CA PHE A 7 69.26 -58.10 -19.49
C PHE A 7 67.77 -58.43 -19.58
N LEU A 8 67.39 -59.34 -20.49
CA LEU A 8 66.00 -59.77 -20.67
C LEU A 8 65.51 -60.56 -19.46
N LEU A 9 66.36 -61.38 -18.84
CA LEU A 9 66.06 -62.11 -17.59
C LEU A 9 65.88 -61.16 -16.40
N ILE A 10 66.70 -60.12 -16.31
CA ILE A 10 66.59 -59.07 -15.29
C ILE A 10 65.27 -58.30 -15.47
N VAL A 11 64.94 -57.91 -16.70
CA VAL A 11 63.65 -57.26 -17.02
C VAL A 11 62.46 -58.18 -16.71
N LEU A 12 62.56 -59.48 -17.01
CA LEU A 12 61.55 -60.49 -16.68
C LEU A 12 61.39 -60.72 -15.17
N MET A 13 62.48 -60.58 -14.41
CA MET A 13 62.48 -60.71 -12.95
C MET A 13 61.90 -59.48 -12.25
N TYR A 14 61.95 -58.31 -12.89
CA TYR A 14 61.36 -57.06 -12.38
C TYR A 14 59.91 -56.80 -12.85
N LEU A 15 59.44 -57.48 -13.91
CA LEU A 15 58.03 -57.42 -14.36
C LEU A 15 56.98 -57.76 -13.27
N PRO A 16 57.17 -58.77 -12.39
CA PRO A 16 56.20 -59.10 -11.34
C PRO A 16 56.23 -58.14 -10.15
N SER A 17 57.24 -57.27 -10.04
CA SER A 17 57.37 -56.29 -8.95
C SER A 17 56.59 -55.00 -9.21
N LEU A 18 56.08 -54.82 -10.43
CA LEU A 18 55.05 -53.83 -10.73
C LEU A 18 53.68 -54.41 -10.33
N SER A 19 53.49 -54.70 -9.03
CA SER A 19 52.14 -54.95 -8.53
C SER A 19 51.40 -53.62 -8.63
N PHE A 20 50.66 -53.43 -9.71
CA PHE A 20 49.53 -52.52 -9.67
C PHE A 20 48.72 -52.92 -8.45
N ALA A 21 48.47 -51.98 -7.54
CA ALA A 21 47.54 -52.15 -6.45
C ALA A 21 46.14 -52.32 -7.07
N GLU A 22 45.84 -53.53 -7.55
CA GLU A 22 44.51 -53.91 -7.99
C GLU A 22 43.64 -53.97 -6.75
N LEU A 23 42.79 -52.96 -6.60
CA LEU A 23 41.74 -52.90 -5.58
C LEU A 23 41.00 -54.25 -5.58
N THR A 24 41.17 -55.04 -4.53
CA THR A 24 40.67 -56.41 -4.53
C THR A 24 39.15 -56.38 -4.42
N LYS A 25 38.45 -57.39 -4.97
CA LYS A 25 36.97 -57.46 -4.91
C LYS A 25 36.41 -57.35 -3.48
N LYS A 26 37.22 -57.71 -2.48
CA LYS A 26 36.88 -57.61 -1.06
C LYS A 26 36.86 -56.16 -0.57
N ASP A 27 37.82 -55.34 -0.99
CA ASP A 27 37.86 -53.90 -0.68
C ASP A 27 36.62 -53.18 -1.25
N ILE A 28 36.17 -53.60 -2.44
CA ILE A 28 34.95 -53.06 -3.07
C ILE A 28 33.68 -53.42 -2.28
N GLU A 29 33.61 -54.63 -1.72
CA GLU A 29 32.46 -55.08 -0.92
C GLU A 29 32.41 -54.35 0.44
N GLU A 30 33.57 -54.13 1.08
CA GLU A 30 33.67 -53.34 2.31
C GLU A 30 33.27 -51.87 2.07
N ILE A 31 33.77 -51.26 1.00
CA ILE A 31 33.36 -49.91 0.59
C ILE A 31 31.86 -49.85 0.34
N ARG A 32 31.28 -50.86 -0.35
CA ARG A 32 29.83 -50.92 -0.59
C ARG A 32 29.04 -50.97 0.72
N THR A 33 29.49 -51.74 1.71
CA THR A 33 28.81 -51.81 3.01
C THR A 33 28.86 -50.49 3.77
N ILE A 34 30.03 -49.84 3.82
CA ILE A 34 30.21 -48.53 4.47
C ILE A 34 29.34 -47.47 3.78
N VAL A 35 29.33 -47.43 2.45
CA VAL A 35 28.51 -46.49 1.68
C VAL A 35 27.02 -46.71 1.93
N LYS A 36 26.55 -47.96 2.01
CA LYS A 36 25.14 -48.24 2.36
C LYS A 36 24.77 -47.74 3.76
N GLU A 37 25.66 -47.94 4.73
CA GLU A 37 25.43 -47.50 6.10
C GLU A 37 25.43 -45.96 6.21
N GLU A 38 26.37 -45.30 5.56
CA GLU A 38 26.42 -43.83 5.48
C GLU A 38 25.19 -43.25 4.76
N ILE A 39 24.74 -43.86 3.65
CA ILE A 39 23.49 -43.45 2.98
C ILE A 39 22.30 -43.59 3.94
N ALA A 40 22.17 -44.72 4.64
CA ALA A 40 21.07 -44.93 5.59
C ALA A 40 21.13 -43.95 6.78
N ASN A 41 22.32 -43.54 7.21
CA ASN A 41 22.49 -42.52 8.24
C ASN A 41 22.13 -41.12 7.72
N VAL A 42 22.53 -40.79 6.50
CA VAL A 42 22.16 -39.55 5.82
C VAL A 42 20.65 -39.46 5.64
N ASP A 43 19.98 -40.53 5.21
CA ASP A 43 18.52 -40.58 5.07
C ASP A 43 17.82 -40.25 6.40
N LYS A 44 18.25 -40.86 7.51
CA LYS A 44 17.72 -40.53 8.85
C LYS A 44 17.91 -39.07 9.23
N ARG A 45 19.06 -38.49 8.90
CA ARG A 45 19.35 -37.06 9.17
C ARG A 45 18.48 -36.16 8.32
N ILE A 46 18.23 -36.52 7.06
CA ILE A 46 17.33 -35.80 6.16
C ILE A 46 15.90 -35.84 6.71
N ASP A 47 15.40 -37.00 7.13
CA ASP A 47 14.06 -37.14 7.72
C ASP A 47 13.88 -36.27 8.99
N LEU A 48 14.92 -36.20 9.83
CA LEU A 48 14.92 -35.37 11.03
C LEU A 48 14.94 -33.88 10.69
N LEU A 49 15.71 -33.49 9.67
CA LEU A 49 15.76 -32.12 9.17
C LEU A 49 14.41 -31.70 8.59
N GLU A 50 13.78 -32.55 7.77
CA GLU A 50 12.46 -32.29 7.19
C GLU A 50 11.41 -32.05 8.27
N LYS A 51 11.34 -32.93 9.28
CA LYS A 51 10.43 -32.77 10.43
C LYS A 51 10.70 -31.49 11.21
N SER A 52 11.97 -31.13 11.43
CA SER A 52 12.32 -29.88 12.12
C SER A 52 11.92 -28.66 11.31
N ILE A 53 12.12 -28.69 9.99
CA ILE A 53 11.73 -27.63 9.07
C ILE A 53 10.21 -27.46 9.09
N ASP A 54 9.45 -28.55 8.97
CA ASP A 54 7.97 -28.52 9.02
C ASP A 54 7.45 -27.90 10.32
N GLN A 55 8.00 -28.28 11.47
CA GLN A 55 7.61 -27.70 12.75
C GLN A 55 7.86 -26.19 12.81
N ARG A 56 8.99 -25.73 12.26
CA ARG A 56 9.32 -24.30 12.20
C ARG A 56 8.39 -23.56 11.25
N PHE A 57 8.04 -24.14 10.10
CA PHE A 57 7.07 -23.55 9.18
C PHE A 57 5.69 -23.44 9.81
N GLN A 58 5.18 -24.48 10.47
CA GLN A 58 3.92 -24.40 11.20
C GLN A 58 3.92 -23.32 12.29
N GLN A 59 5.06 -23.11 12.97
CA GLN A 59 5.19 -22.03 13.94
C GLN A 59 5.17 -20.65 13.26
N ILE A 60 5.79 -20.53 12.09
CA ILE A 60 5.76 -19.32 11.27
C ILE A 60 4.34 -19.01 10.82
N ASP A 61 3.59 -19.99 10.33
CA ASP A 61 2.19 -19.83 9.88
C ASP A 61 1.31 -19.30 11.02
N LYS A 62 1.43 -19.88 12.23
CA LYS A 62 0.72 -19.37 13.42
C LYS A 62 1.05 -17.92 13.75
N ARG A 63 2.30 -17.50 13.54
CA ARG A 63 2.72 -16.11 13.75
C ARG A 63 2.17 -15.19 12.68
N PHE A 64 2.11 -15.64 11.42
CA PHE A 64 1.49 -14.88 10.35
C PHE A 64 -0.01 -14.69 10.59
N GLU A 65 -0.75 -15.74 10.97
CA GLU A 65 -2.17 -15.61 11.33
C GLU A 65 -2.40 -14.60 12.47
N GLN A 66 -1.50 -14.54 13.47
CA GLN A 66 -1.57 -13.53 14.53
C GLN A 66 -1.30 -12.11 14.01
N ILE A 67 -0.39 -11.94 13.05
CA ILE A 67 -0.10 -10.66 12.41
C ILE A 67 -1.30 -10.20 11.60
N ASP A 68 -1.91 -11.08 10.81
CA ASP A 68 -3.08 -10.76 9.99
C ASP A 68 -4.24 -10.23 10.85
N LYS A 69 -4.54 -10.90 11.97
CA LYS A 69 -5.56 -10.42 12.93
C LYS A 69 -5.26 -9.02 13.48
N ARG A 70 -3.99 -8.73 13.76
CA ARG A 70 -3.58 -7.39 14.23
C ARG A 70 -3.68 -6.34 13.13
N LEU A 71 -3.36 -6.70 11.89
CA LEU A 71 -3.47 -5.82 10.74
C LEU A 71 -4.93 -5.50 10.43
N GLU A 72 -5.82 -6.49 10.44
CA GLU A 72 -7.28 -6.27 10.30
C GLU A 72 -7.80 -5.33 11.38
N PHE A 73 -7.38 -5.52 12.63
CA PHE A 73 -7.76 -4.63 13.73
C PHE A 73 -7.28 -3.19 13.48
N ILE A 74 -6.02 -3.00 13.05
CA ILE A 74 -5.47 -1.68 12.73
C ILE A 74 -6.20 -1.05 11.55
N GLN A 75 -6.50 -1.81 10.49
CA GLN A 75 -7.26 -1.31 9.33
C GLN A 75 -8.65 -0.83 9.76
N ASN A 76 -9.35 -1.60 10.59
CA ASN A 76 -10.65 -1.21 11.13
C ASN A 76 -10.57 0.08 11.96
N LEU A 77 -9.53 0.24 12.80
CA LEU A 77 -9.31 1.48 13.54
C LEU A 77 -9.07 2.67 12.61
N ILE A 78 -8.23 2.52 11.58
CA ILE A 78 -7.93 3.59 10.61
C ILE A 78 -9.20 4.00 9.86
N ILE A 79 -10.00 3.03 9.39
CA ILE A 79 -11.28 3.30 8.71
C ILE A 79 -12.23 4.04 9.66
N GLY A 80 -12.33 3.61 10.92
CA GLY A 80 -13.13 4.29 11.94
C GLY A 80 -12.69 5.74 12.18
N MET A 81 -11.39 5.99 12.31
CA MET A 81 -10.84 7.34 12.47
C MET A 81 -11.10 8.21 11.25
N LEU A 82 -10.92 7.68 10.03
CA LEU A 82 -11.22 8.40 8.79
C LEU A 82 -12.70 8.73 8.66
N ALA A 83 -13.60 7.82 9.07
CA ALA A 83 -15.04 8.07 9.07
C ALA A 83 -15.41 9.21 10.04
N VAL A 84 -14.88 9.20 11.26
CA VAL A 84 -15.12 10.26 12.26
C VAL A 84 -14.56 11.60 11.78
N PHE A 85 -13.31 11.61 11.29
CA PHE A 85 -12.66 12.81 10.79
C PHE A 85 -13.36 13.36 9.55
N GLY A 86 -13.69 12.51 8.58
CA GLY A 86 -14.45 12.88 7.39
C GLY A 86 -15.83 13.43 7.72
N GLY A 87 -16.52 12.84 8.70
CA GLY A 87 -17.79 13.34 9.22
C GLY A 87 -17.64 14.74 9.85
N LEU A 88 -16.65 14.93 10.71
CA LEU A 88 -16.36 16.23 11.33
C LEU A 88 -16.02 17.30 10.29
N CYS A 89 -15.13 17.00 9.36
CA CYS A 89 -14.78 17.90 8.26
C CYS A 89 -15.99 18.21 7.37
N GLY A 90 -16.81 17.22 7.06
CA GLY A 90 -18.04 17.40 6.28
C GLY A 90 -19.02 18.35 6.96
N VAL A 91 -19.24 18.19 8.27
CA VAL A 91 -20.07 19.10 9.07
C VAL A 91 -19.46 20.50 9.09
N PHE A 92 -18.16 20.62 9.32
CA PHE A 92 -17.48 21.91 9.39
C PHE A 92 -17.53 22.67 8.06
N VAL A 93 -17.26 21.99 6.95
CA VAL A 93 -17.38 22.55 5.60
C VAL A 93 -18.84 22.91 5.28
N GLY A 94 -19.79 22.06 5.66
CA GLY A 94 -21.22 22.32 5.50
C GLY A 94 -21.66 23.59 6.22
N LEU A 95 -21.23 23.78 7.48
CA LEU A 95 -21.52 24.98 8.26
C LEU A 95 -20.85 26.23 7.67
N LEU A 96 -19.59 26.13 7.23
CA LEU A 96 -18.90 27.26 6.57
C LEU A 96 -19.58 27.71 5.28
N LEU A 97 -20.07 26.76 4.47
CA LEU A 97 -20.81 27.08 3.26
C LEU A 97 -22.19 27.67 3.55
N TRP A 98 -22.86 27.22 4.63
CA TRP A 98 -24.12 27.78 5.09
C TRP A 98 -23.97 29.22 5.58
N ASP A 99 -22.94 29.50 6.40
CA ASP A 99 -22.67 30.80 6.99
C ASP A 99 -22.38 31.89 5.93
N ARG A 100 -21.63 31.56 4.88
CA ARG A 100 -21.38 32.50 3.76
C ARG A 100 -22.65 32.90 3.03
N LYS A 101 -23.66 32.03 2.96
CA LYS A 101 -24.93 32.31 2.29
C LYS A 101 -25.80 33.21 3.17
N THR A 102 -25.96 32.87 4.44
CA THR A 102 -26.79 33.64 5.38
C THR A 102 -26.22 35.01 5.70
N PHE A 103 -24.89 35.17 5.77
CA PHE A 103 -24.26 36.46 6.06
C PHE A 103 -24.46 37.48 4.94
N LYS A 104 -24.34 37.06 3.67
CA LYS A 104 -24.55 37.96 2.53
C LYS A 104 -25.97 38.50 2.46
N ASP A 105 -26.96 37.66 2.75
CA ASP A 105 -28.36 38.05 2.70
C ASP A 105 -28.69 39.05 3.82
N LYS A 106 -28.18 38.83 5.04
CA LYS A 106 -28.34 39.77 6.16
C LYS A 106 -27.61 41.10 5.95
N ALA A 107 -26.37 41.06 5.47
CA ALA A 107 -25.60 42.27 5.18
C ALA A 107 -26.28 43.12 4.07
N LYS A 108 -26.90 42.46 3.08
CA LYS A 108 -27.68 43.15 2.05
C LYS A 108 -28.95 43.77 2.63
N GLU A 109 -29.64 43.09 3.55
CA GLU A 109 -30.86 43.59 4.18
C GLU A 109 -30.59 44.78 5.10
N GLU A 110 -29.54 44.73 5.93
CA GLU A 110 -29.14 45.84 6.79
C GLU A 110 -28.68 47.06 5.97
N ALA A 111 -27.86 46.84 4.93
CA ALA A 111 -27.47 47.91 4.03
C ALA A 111 -28.68 48.53 3.31
N MET A 112 -29.67 47.72 2.89
CA MET A 112 -30.91 48.22 2.28
C MET A 112 -31.74 49.05 3.27
N LYS A 113 -31.88 48.60 4.52
CA LYS A 113 -32.61 49.35 5.57
C LYS A 113 -31.91 50.66 5.90
N GLU A 114 -30.58 50.68 6.02
CA GLU A 114 -29.83 51.91 6.22
C GLU A 114 -30.02 52.89 5.05
N LEU A 115 -30.01 52.39 3.81
CA LEU A 115 -30.28 53.22 2.63
C LEU A 115 -31.73 53.74 2.61
N GLU A 116 -32.71 52.91 2.95
CA GLU A 116 -34.13 53.31 3.03
C GLU A 116 -34.38 54.36 4.12
N VAL A 117 -33.81 54.19 5.31
CA VAL A 117 -33.99 55.11 6.45
C VAL A 117 -33.23 56.42 6.22
N LYS A 118 -31.97 56.34 5.77
CA LYS A 118 -31.09 57.51 5.63
C LYS A 118 -31.45 58.37 4.43
N TRP A 119 -31.76 57.74 3.30
CA TRP A 119 -32.05 58.46 2.06
C TRP A 119 -33.55 58.58 1.78
N LYS A 120 -34.43 58.01 2.61
CA LYS A 120 -35.89 58.03 2.46
C LYS A 120 -36.34 57.75 1.03
N ILE A 121 -35.68 56.80 0.38
CA ILE A 121 -35.83 56.48 -1.03
C ILE A 121 -37.32 56.34 -1.44
N PRO A 122 -38.21 55.72 -0.64
CA PRO A 122 -39.64 55.66 -0.98
C PRO A 122 -40.31 57.02 -1.15
N GLN A 123 -39.95 58.01 -0.31
CA GLN A 123 -40.54 59.36 -0.35
C GLN A 123 -40.05 60.13 -1.58
N TRP A 124 -38.78 59.95 -1.96
CA TRP A 124 -38.27 60.53 -3.20
C TRP A 124 -38.95 59.92 -4.42
N ILE A 125 -39.14 58.59 -4.44
CA ILE A 125 -39.87 57.91 -5.52
C ILE A 125 -41.31 58.42 -5.63
N GLU A 126 -42.00 58.62 -4.50
CA GLU A 126 -43.36 59.15 -4.47
C GLU A 126 -43.42 60.61 -4.94
N ALA A 127 -42.49 61.45 -4.49
CA ALA A 127 -42.37 62.84 -4.95
C ALA A 127 -42.05 62.92 -6.45
N PHE A 128 -41.16 62.06 -6.96
CA PHE A 128 -40.87 61.96 -8.39
C PHE A 128 -42.07 61.45 -9.19
N LYS A 129 -42.88 60.54 -8.63
CA LYS A 129 -44.15 60.08 -9.24
C LYS A 129 -45.17 61.21 -9.34
N GLU A 130 -45.36 62.00 -8.29
CA GLU A 130 -46.30 63.13 -8.29
C GLU A 130 -45.86 64.24 -9.26
N LEU A 131 -44.55 64.49 -9.37
CA LEU A 131 -44.00 65.44 -10.33
C LEU A 131 -44.17 64.94 -11.78
N ALA A 132 -44.07 63.63 -12.01
CA ALA A 132 -44.25 63.01 -13.32
C ALA A 132 -45.70 63.03 -13.82
N GLU A 133 -46.68 63.21 -12.93
CA GLU A 133 -48.06 63.45 -13.35
C GLU A 133 -48.27 64.86 -13.92
N LYS A 134 -47.41 65.82 -13.54
CA LYS A 134 -47.48 67.23 -13.95
C LYS A 134 -46.58 67.56 -15.15
N ASP A 135 -45.52 66.77 -15.40
CA ASP A 135 -44.57 66.95 -16.52
C ASP A 135 -44.43 65.67 -17.38
N GLU A 136 -44.82 65.78 -18.65
CA GLU A 136 -44.85 64.68 -19.62
C GLU A 136 -43.45 64.15 -19.99
N ARG A 137 -42.41 64.99 -19.96
CA ARG A 137 -41.02 64.57 -20.25
C ARG A 137 -40.43 63.74 -19.10
N LEU A 138 -40.74 64.12 -17.86
CA LEU A 138 -40.29 63.39 -16.68
C LEU A 138 -40.94 62.00 -16.60
N LYS A 139 -42.21 61.90 -17.01
CA LYS A 139 -42.94 60.63 -17.10
C LYS A 139 -42.29 59.64 -18.07
N GLU A 140 -41.83 60.10 -19.24
CA GLU A 140 -41.11 59.24 -20.17
C GLU A 140 -39.77 58.76 -19.61
N ILE A 141 -39.04 59.60 -18.89
CA ILE A 141 -37.75 59.25 -18.28
C ILE A 141 -37.95 58.22 -17.16
N LEU A 142 -38.99 58.38 -16.34
CA LEU A 142 -39.28 57.44 -15.26
C LEU A 142 -39.77 56.08 -15.78
N LYS A 143 -40.53 56.05 -16.90
CA LYS A 143 -40.84 54.81 -17.62
C LYS A 143 -39.59 54.10 -18.14
N LYS A 144 -38.63 54.84 -18.71
CA LYS A 144 -37.34 54.27 -19.16
C LYS A 144 -36.52 53.68 -18.01
N CYS A 145 -36.60 54.29 -16.83
CA CYS A 145 -35.92 53.81 -15.62
C CYS A 145 -36.67 52.70 -14.85
N HIS A 146 -37.80 52.19 -15.38
CA HIS A 146 -38.64 51.16 -14.74
C HIS A 146 -39.15 51.53 -13.33
N LEU A 147 -39.33 52.83 -13.06
CA LEU A 147 -39.81 53.33 -11.76
C LEU A 147 -41.34 53.58 -11.74
N ILE A 148 -41.97 53.66 -12.92
CA ILE A 148 -43.42 53.81 -13.19
C ILE A 148 -43.79 53.00 -14.42
#